data_AF-A0A2N0R4A2-F1
#
_entry.id   AF-A0A2N0R4A2-F1
#
_cell.length_a   1.000
_cell.length_b   1.000
_cell.length_c   1.000
_cell.angle_alpha   90.00
_cell.angle_beta   90.00
_cell.angle_gamma   90.00
#
_symmetry.space_group_name_H-M   'P 1'
#
loop_
_entity.id
_entity.type
_entity.pdbx_description
1 polymer ?
#
loop_
_entity_poly.entity_id
_entity_poly.type
_entity_poly.pdbx_seq_one_letter_code
_entity_poly.pdbx_strand_id
1 'polypeptide(L)'
;MAENKEKNMTSKYRMVKHFDRKKVERAIKKVQKQLNETRTFREKTELEKKLYELQIDFNYILYYPKNLKYLALHPTSGGDDEKMISKRNEIRQIIKGAMQSNDLESLNKRFKEEIKLQIVEKMMNNESLKKKENKCQERDKGKIIKLRIFFFYVKFVI
;
A
#
# COMPACT_ATOMS: atom_id res chain seq x y z
N MET A 1 16.89 -3.39 5.85
CA MET A 1 16.26 -2.30 5.04
C MET A 1 14.77 -2.12 5.34
N ALA A 2 13.93 -3.17 5.31
CA ALA A 2 12.48 -3.04 5.55
C ALA A 2 12.13 -2.51 6.96
N GLU A 3 12.85 -2.95 8.00
CA GLU A 3 12.58 -2.57 9.39
C GLU A 3 12.83 -1.08 9.67
N ASN A 4 13.86 -0.48 9.08
CA ASN A 4 14.11 0.97 9.21
C ASN A 4 13.00 1.79 8.54
N LYS A 5 12.45 1.31 7.42
CA LYS A 5 11.32 1.96 6.76
C LYS A 5 10.06 1.92 7.62
N GLU A 6 9.79 0.78 8.27
CA GLU A 6 8.66 0.63 9.21
C GLU A 6 8.76 1.63 10.37
N LYS A 7 9.95 1.71 11.01
CA LYS A 7 10.21 2.65 12.11
C LYS A 7 10.01 4.11 11.68
N ASN A 8 10.52 4.47 10.50
CA ASN A 8 10.40 5.82 9.95
C ASN A 8 8.93 6.18 9.65
N MET A 9 8.18 5.28 9.01
CA MET A 9 6.75 5.51 8.72
C MET A 9 5.93 5.59 10.00
N THR A 10 6.21 4.73 10.97
CA THR A 10 5.55 4.73 12.27
C THR A 10 5.76 6.06 12.97
N SER A 11 6.99 6.57 13.05
CA SER A 11 7.28 7.87 13.65
C SER A 11 6.60 9.02 12.90
N LYS A 12 6.75 9.05 11.56
CA LYS A 12 6.22 10.11 10.69
C LYS A 12 4.69 10.26 10.78
N TYR A 13 3.97 9.14 10.80
CA TYR A 13 2.51 9.15 10.79
C TYR A 13 1.89 8.93 12.18
N ARG A 14 2.69 8.78 13.24
CA ARG A 14 2.21 8.54 14.61
C ARG A 14 1.15 9.55 15.03
N MET A 15 1.43 10.83 14.87
CA MET A 15 0.53 11.91 15.27
C MET A 15 -0.72 11.96 14.40
N VAL A 16 -0.59 11.80 13.07
CA VAL A 16 -1.74 11.79 12.15
C VAL A 16 -2.68 10.64 12.50
N LYS A 17 -2.16 9.42 12.71
CA LYS A 17 -2.96 8.26 13.14
C LYS A 17 -3.59 8.48 14.51
N HIS A 18 -2.92 9.18 15.43
CA HIS A 18 -3.49 9.51 16.73
C HIS A 18 -4.70 10.44 16.61
N PHE A 19 -4.59 11.50 15.81
CA PHE A 19 -5.70 12.44 15.59
C PHE A 19 -6.89 11.78 14.88
N ASP A 20 -6.63 11.00 13.83
CA ASP A 20 -7.69 10.23 13.14
C ASP A 20 -8.38 9.27 14.11
N ARG A 21 -7.60 8.54 14.92
CA ARG A 21 -8.14 7.64 15.93
C ARG A 21 -9.03 8.38 16.92
N LYS A 22 -8.57 9.52 17.44
CA LYS A 22 -9.36 10.32 18.39
C LYS A 22 -10.65 10.85 17.76
N LYS A 23 -10.62 11.23 16.48
CA LYS A 23 -11.83 11.64 15.75
C LYS A 23 -12.82 10.48 15.63
N VAL A 24 -12.36 9.30 15.22
CA VAL A 24 -13.20 8.10 15.08
C VAL A 24 -13.74 7.64 16.45
N GLU A 25 -12.91 7.59 17.49
CA GLU A 25 -13.33 7.24 18.86
C GLU A 25 -14.44 8.18 19.37
N ARG A 26 -14.32 9.49 19.13
CA ARG A 26 -15.36 10.46 19.50
C ARG A 26 -16.65 10.24 18.70
N ALA A 27 -16.53 9.95 17.41
CA ALA A 27 -17.68 9.65 16.56
C ALA A 27 -18.41 8.38 17.00
N ILE A 28 -17.67 7.31 17.34
CA ILE A 28 -18.21 6.06 17.89
C ILE A 28 -18.99 6.35 19.17
N LYS A 29 -18.37 7.05 20.13
CA LYS A 29 -19.04 7.41 21.40
C LYS A 29 -20.33 8.22 21.18
N LYS A 30 -20.31 9.16 20.23
CA LYS A 30 -21.48 9.96 19.87
C LYS A 30 -22.60 9.08 19.30
N VAL A 31 -22.28 8.19 18.36
CA VAL A 31 -23.26 7.29 17.73
C VAL A 31 -23.81 6.29 18.75
N GLN A 32 -22.97 5.73 19.62
CA GLN A 32 -23.40 4.84 20.71
C GLN A 32 -24.38 5.54 21.65
N LYS A 33 -24.10 6.80 22.03
CA LYS A 33 -25.03 7.59 22.85
C LYS A 33 -26.37 7.80 22.14
N GLN A 34 -26.34 8.17 20.86
CA GLN A 34 -27.56 8.33 20.06
C GLN A 34 -28.38 7.04 19.99
N LEU A 35 -27.72 5.90 19.79
CA LEU A 35 -28.36 4.59 19.69
C LEU A 35 -29.10 4.19 20.97
N ASN A 36 -28.59 4.61 22.14
CA ASN A 36 -29.24 4.41 23.43
C ASN A 36 -30.46 5.34 23.64
N GLU A 37 -30.42 6.55 23.10
CA GLU A 37 -31.49 7.56 23.23
C GLU A 37 -32.63 7.36 22.21
N THR A 38 -32.31 6.79 21.04
CA THR A 38 -33.26 6.54 19.95
C THR A 38 -34.27 5.45 20.31
N ARG A 39 -35.56 5.72 20.04
CA ARG A 39 -36.67 4.79 20.27
C ARG A 39 -37.21 4.16 18.97
N THR A 40 -36.98 4.82 17.84
CA THR A 40 -37.48 4.38 16.53
C THR A 40 -36.58 3.31 15.93
N PHE A 41 -37.18 2.21 15.46
CA PHE A 41 -36.45 1.09 14.84
C PHE A 41 -35.64 1.54 13.61
N ARG A 42 -36.23 2.34 12.73
CA ARG A 42 -35.56 2.84 11.51
C ARG A 42 -34.28 3.62 11.83
N GLU A 43 -34.37 4.58 12.74
CA GLU A 43 -33.21 5.38 13.17
C GLU A 43 -32.13 4.51 13.84
N LYS A 44 -32.52 3.50 14.63
CA LYS A 44 -31.57 2.53 15.19
C LYS A 44 -30.80 1.80 14.09
N THR A 45 -31.47 1.28 13.06
CA THR A 45 -30.79 0.57 11.97
C THR A 45 -29.82 1.46 11.19
N GLU A 46 -30.14 2.75 11.02
CA GLU A 46 -29.24 3.71 10.38
C GLU A 46 -28.02 4.02 11.26
N LEU A 47 -28.22 4.16 12.57
CA LEU A 47 -27.14 4.37 13.55
C LEU A 47 -26.24 3.14 13.68
N GLU A 48 -26.79 1.92 13.64
CA GLU A 48 -26.03 0.66 13.65
C GLU A 48 -25.14 0.54 12.41
N LYS A 49 -25.67 0.84 11.21
CA LYS A 49 -24.87 0.90 9.98
C LYS A 49 -23.74 1.92 10.10
N LYS A 50 -24.04 3.10 10.64
CA LYS A 50 -23.02 4.14 10.86
C LYS A 50 -21.96 3.72 11.87
N LEU A 51 -22.37 3.02 12.93
CA LEU A 51 -21.46 2.47 13.93
C LEU A 51 -20.52 1.44 13.30
N TYR A 52 -21.05 0.56 12.45
CA TYR A 52 -20.26 -0.44 11.72
C TYR A 52 -19.22 0.20 10.78
N GLU A 53 -19.61 1.22 10.02
CA GLU A 53 -18.65 1.98 9.19
C GLU A 53 -17.54 2.64 10.02
N LEU A 54 -17.89 3.22 11.18
CA LEU A 54 -16.90 3.78 12.10
C LEU A 54 -15.97 2.72 12.71
N GLN A 55 -16.45 1.49 12.92
CA GLN A 55 -15.62 0.37 13.37
C GLN A 55 -14.62 -0.06 12.29
N ILE A 56 -15.05 -0.08 11.02
CA ILE A 56 -14.14 -0.30 9.87
C ILE A 56 -13.05 0.76 9.87
N ASP A 57 -13.41 2.03 10.04
CA ASP A 57 -12.46 3.15 10.07
C ASP A 57 -11.48 3.06 11.25
N PHE A 58 -11.96 2.66 12.42
CA PHE A 58 -11.11 2.43 13.58
C PHE A 58 -10.10 1.31 13.33
N ASN A 59 -10.56 0.20 12.77
CA ASN A 59 -9.71 -0.94 12.41
C ASN A 59 -8.75 -0.60 11.26
N TYR A 60 -9.15 0.25 10.34
CA TYR A 60 -8.27 0.82 9.32
C TYR A 60 -7.10 1.57 9.91
N ILE A 61 -7.31 2.37 10.96
CA ILE A 61 -6.21 3.05 11.62
C ILE A 61 -5.31 2.05 12.37
N LEU A 62 -5.90 1.04 13.03
CA LEU A 62 -5.17 0.03 13.79
C LEU A 62 -4.26 -0.84 12.91
N TYR A 63 -4.86 -1.50 11.93
CA TYR A 63 -4.24 -2.54 11.11
C TYR A 63 -3.68 -2.01 9.79
N TYR A 64 -3.50 -0.70 9.67
CA TYR A 64 -2.88 -0.10 8.50
C TYR A 64 -1.46 -0.66 8.27
N PRO A 65 -1.09 -1.03 7.03
CA PRO A 65 0.24 -1.52 6.71
C PRO A 65 1.35 -0.53 7.12
N LYS A 66 2.20 -0.93 8.06
CA LYS A 66 3.24 -0.06 8.64
C LYS A 66 4.36 0.34 7.66
N ASN A 67 4.47 -0.38 6.55
CA ASN A 67 5.48 -0.16 5.50
C ASN A 67 5.04 0.83 4.42
N LEU A 68 3.75 1.21 4.42
CA LEU A 68 3.14 2.11 3.45
C LEU A 68 2.92 3.50 4.03
N LYS A 69 2.81 4.48 3.13
CA LYS A 69 2.41 5.84 3.49
C LYS A 69 0.96 5.81 3.99
N TYR A 70 0.74 6.19 5.24
CA TYR A 70 -0.62 6.29 5.79
C TYR A 70 -1.48 7.29 5.00
N LEU A 71 -2.67 6.85 4.58
CA LEU A 71 -3.66 7.68 3.92
C LEU A 71 -4.70 8.09 4.97
N ALA A 72 -4.67 9.36 5.38
CA ALA A 72 -5.49 9.88 6.46
C ALA A 72 -6.99 9.86 6.10
N LEU A 73 -7.85 9.53 7.07
CA LEU A 73 -9.30 9.53 6.84
C LEU A 73 -9.87 10.96 6.79
N HIS A 74 -9.26 11.88 7.53
CA HIS A 74 -9.72 13.26 7.67
C HIS A 74 -8.58 14.25 7.35
N PRO A 75 -8.22 14.45 6.06
CA PRO A 75 -7.14 15.35 5.67
C PRO A 75 -7.47 16.81 6.03
N THR A 76 -6.49 17.54 6.56
CA THR A 76 -6.65 18.95 7.00
C THR A 76 -6.38 19.95 5.86
N SER A 77 -5.72 19.55 4.77
CA SER A 77 -5.28 20.47 3.71
C SER A 77 -5.22 19.75 2.36
N GLY A 78 -5.93 20.29 1.36
CA GLY A 78 -5.97 19.77 -0.02
C GLY A 78 -6.77 18.47 -0.16
N GLY A 79 -7.60 18.39 -1.20
CA GLY A 79 -8.35 17.18 -1.51
C GLY A 79 -7.42 16.00 -1.81
N ASP A 80 -7.85 14.79 -1.48
CA ASP A 80 -7.12 13.58 -1.84
C ASP A 80 -7.18 13.35 -3.36
N ASP A 81 -6.05 12.98 -3.98
CA ASP A 81 -6.06 12.48 -5.35
C ASP A 81 -6.97 11.24 -5.47
N GLU A 82 -7.63 11.08 -6.61
CA GLU A 82 -8.50 9.92 -6.88
C GLU A 82 -7.79 8.59 -6.62
N LYS A 83 -6.51 8.49 -7.02
CA LYS A 83 -5.67 7.30 -6.77
C LYS A 83 -5.46 7.01 -5.29
N MET A 84 -5.38 8.04 -4.44
CA MET A 84 -5.27 7.86 -2.99
C MET A 84 -6.60 7.40 -2.38
N ILE A 85 -7.71 7.92 -2.89
CA ILE A 85 -9.06 7.50 -2.48
C ILE A 85 -9.29 6.02 -2.82
N SER A 86 -8.96 5.59 -4.04
CA SER A 86 -9.10 4.19 -4.46
C SER A 86 -8.32 3.24 -3.55
N LYS A 87 -7.04 3.54 -3.29
CA LYS A 87 -6.18 2.73 -2.39
C LYS A 87 -6.71 2.68 -0.96
N ARG A 88 -7.25 3.80 -0.45
CA ARG A 88 -7.88 3.84 0.87
C ARG A 88 -9.07 2.88 0.90
N ASN A 89 -9.92 2.93 -0.12
CA ASN A 89 -11.10 2.08 -0.21
C ASN A 89 -10.74 0.60 -0.35
N GLU A 90 -9.73 0.25 -1.14
CA GLU A 90 -9.20 -1.12 -1.26
C GLU A 90 -8.82 -1.68 0.12
N ILE A 91 -8.03 -0.95 0.90
CA ILE A 91 -7.61 -1.38 2.23
C ILE A 91 -8.82 -1.49 3.19
N ARG A 92 -9.77 -0.54 3.12
CA ARG A 92 -11.02 -0.62 3.91
C ARG A 92 -11.84 -1.88 3.58
N GLN A 93 -11.89 -2.30 2.31
CA GLN A 93 -12.59 -3.54 1.92
C GLN A 93 -11.88 -4.78 2.47
N ILE A 94 -10.54 -4.82 2.44
CA ILE A 94 -9.77 -5.93 3.02
C ILE A 94 -10.07 -6.06 4.52
N ILE A 95 -10.09 -4.93 5.24
CA ILE A 95 -10.41 -4.90 6.67
C ILE A 95 -11.86 -5.32 6.92
N LYS A 96 -12.80 -4.86 6.09
CA LYS A 96 -14.21 -5.26 6.18
C LYS A 96 -14.36 -6.78 6.04
N GLY A 97 -13.69 -7.39 5.07
CA GLY A 97 -13.66 -8.85 4.91
C GLY A 97 -13.06 -9.55 6.13
N ALA A 98 -11.93 -9.05 6.64
CA ALA A 98 -11.31 -9.60 7.84
C ALA A 98 -12.18 -9.47 9.09
N MET A 99 -12.95 -8.38 9.22
CA MET A 99 -13.91 -8.18 10.31
C MET A 99 -15.03 -9.21 10.27
N GLN A 100 -15.51 -9.54 9.06
CA GLN A 100 -16.53 -10.57 8.88
C GLN A 100 -15.99 -11.97 9.20
N SER A 101 -14.73 -12.26 8.86
CA SER A 101 -14.08 -13.53 9.18
C SER A 101 -13.50 -13.59 10.59
N ASN A 102 -13.62 -12.51 11.39
CA ASN A 102 -13.02 -12.35 12.72
C ASN A 102 -11.50 -12.63 12.76
N ASP A 103 -10.79 -12.34 11.68
CA ASP A 103 -9.35 -12.63 11.49
C ASP A 103 -8.55 -11.34 11.24
N LEU A 104 -8.62 -10.40 12.17
CA LEU A 104 -7.90 -9.11 12.06
C LEU A 104 -6.42 -9.23 12.39
N GLU A 105 -6.04 -10.14 13.29
CA GLU A 105 -4.67 -10.24 13.78
C GLU A 105 -3.71 -10.71 12.66
N SER A 106 -4.19 -11.59 11.78
CA SER A 106 -3.38 -12.07 10.66
C SER A 106 -3.11 -11.01 9.60
N LEU A 107 -3.87 -9.91 9.54
CA LEU A 107 -3.72 -8.86 8.53
C LEU A 107 -2.31 -8.26 8.51
N ASN A 108 -1.77 -7.93 9.69
CA ASN A 108 -0.43 -7.35 9.78
C ASN A 108 0.64 -8.31 9.22
N LYS A 109 0.46 -9.62 9.42
CA LYS A 109 1.33 -10.67 8.88
C LYS A 109 1.18 -10.76 7.36
N ARG A 110 -0.06 -10.85 6.85
CA ARG A 110 -0.37 -10.90 5.41
C ARG A 110 0.22 -9.71 4.66
N PHE A 111 -0.01 -8.49 5.16
CA PHE A 111 0.56 -7.28 4.55
C PHE A 111 2.09 -7.28 4.56
N LYS A 112 2.73 -7.81 5.61
CA LYS A 112 4.19 -7.93 5.66
C LYS A 112 4.72 -8.92 4.60
N GLU A 113 4.01 -10.02 4.40
CA GLU A 113 4.34 -11.05 3.42
C GLU A 113 4.14 -10.54 1.98
N GLU A 114 3.00 -9.92 1.68
CA GLU A 114 2.73 -9.31 0.36
C GLU A 114 3.78 -8.28 -0.02
N ILE A 115 4.16 -7.40 0.90
CA ILE A 115 5.20 -6.40 0.65
C ILE A 115 6.56 -7.06 0.43
N LYS A 116 6.87 -8.15 1.16
CA LYS A 116 8.10 -8.91 0.95
C LYS A 116 8.12 -9.53 -0.44
N LEU A 117 7.01 -10.12 -0.89
CA LEU A 117 6.87 -10.69 -2.23
C LEU A 117 7.05 -9.63 -3.32
N GLN A 118 6.41 -8.47 -3.19
CA GLN A 118 6.57 -7.35 -4.14
C GLN A 118 8.02 -6.85 -4.22
N ILE A 119 8.76 -6.85 -3.11
CA ILE A 119 10.18 -6.48 -3.10
C ILE A 119 11.01 -7.51 -3.87
N VAL A 120 10.78 -8.80 -3.62
CA VAL A 120 11.47 -9.90 -4.31
C VAL A 120 11.19 -9.86 -5.81
N GLU A 121 9.94 -9.70 -6.21
CA GLU A 121 9.54 -9.58 -7.61
C GLU A 121 10.25 -8.41 -8.31
N LYS A 122 10.31 -7.23 -7.67
CA LYS A 122 11.05 -6.08 -8.19
C LYS A 122 12.55 -6.35 -8.32
N MET A 123 13.14 -7.07 -7.36
CA MET A 123 14.55 -7.46 -7.44
C MET A 123 14.81 -8.39 -8.63
N MET A 124 13.96 -9.41 -8.82
CA MET A 124 14.06 -10.34 -9.95
C MET A 124 13.89 -9.64 -11.29
N ASN A 125 12.93 -8.73 -11.40
CA ASN A 125 12.71 -7.95 -12.62
C ASN A 125 13.92 -7.06 -12.95
N ASN A 126 14.49 -6.37 -11.96
CA ASN A 126 15.70 -5.56 -12.14
C ASN A 126 16.91 -6.42 -12.55
N GLU A 127 17.08 -7.59 -11.96
CA GLU A 127 18.15 -8.53 -12.34
C GLU A 127 17.97 -9.03 -13.79
N SER A 128 16.73 -9.33 -14.19
CA SER A 128 16.40 -9.71 -15.56
C SER A 128 16.72 -8.59 -16.57
N LEU A 129 16.49 -7.33 -16.20
CA LEU A 129 16.82 -6.15 -17.01
C LEU A 129 18.33 -6.01 -17.19
N LYS A 130 19.11 -6.08 -16.11
CA LYS A 130 20.58 -6.05 -16.16
C LYS A 130 21.16 -7.15 -17.05
N LYS A 131 20.60 -8.37 -16.98
CA LYS A 131 21.03 -9.49 -17.83
C LYS A 131 20.73 -9.26 -19.32
N LYS A 132 19.62 -8.59 -19.64
CA LYS A 132 19.28 -8.19 -21.02
C LYS A 132 20.22 -7.09 -21.53
N GLU A 133 20.51 -6.09 -20.72
CA GLU A 133 21.44 -4.99 -21.05
C GLU A 133 22.85 -5.52 -21.33
N ASN A 134 23.38 -6.39 -20.46
CA ASN A 134 24.69 -7.00 -20.64
C ASN A 134 24.76 -7.83 -21.93
N LYS A 135 23.71 -8.62 -22.23
CA LYS A 135 23.60 -9.38 -23.50
C LYS A 135 23.54 -8.47 -24.72
N CYS A 136 22.87 -7.32 -24.66
CA CYS A 136 22.87 -6.35 -25.76
C CYS A 136 24.27 -5.77 -25.99
N GLN A 137 24.94 -5.35 -24.92
CA GLN A 137 26.30 -4.80 -25.00
C GLN A 137 27.31 -5.82 -25.55
N GLU A 138 27.22 -7.09 -25.17
CA GLU A 138 28.07 -8.16 -25.72
C GLU A 138 27.81 -8.39 -27.22
N ARG A 139 26.54 -8.38 -27.65
CA ARG A 139 26.18 -8.50 -29.08
C ARG A 139 26.69 -7.33 -29.89
N ASP A 140 26.61 -6.10 -29.38
CA ASP A 140 27.05 -4.92 -30.10
C ASP A 140 28.59 -4.84 -30.18
N LYS A 141 29.30 -5.22 -29.11
CA LYS A 141 30.76 -5.44 -29.16
C LYS A 141 31.13 -6.50 -30.21
N GLY A 142 30.41 -7.62 -30.25
CA GLY A 142 30.62 -8.68 -31.25
C GLY A 142 30.40 -8.24 -32.70
N LYS A 143 29.39 -7.39 -32.96
CA LYS A 143 29.16 -6.78 -34.29
C LYS A 143 30.30 -5.86 -34.70
N ILE A 144 30.79 -5.02 -33.78
CA ILE A 144 31.92 -4.10 -34.03
C ILE A 144 33.18 -4.90 -34.38
N ILE A 145 33.47 -5.97 -33.62
CA ILE A 145 34.61 -6.85 -33.87
C ILE A 145 34.49 -7.52 -35.26
N LYS A 146 33.32 -8.07 -35.61
CA LYS A 146 33.09 -8.66 -36.93
C LYS A 146 33.25 -7.66 -38.07
N LEU A 147 32.72 -6.44 -37.91
CA LEU A 147 32.83 -5.38 -38.92
C LEU A 147 34.31 -4.96 -39.13
N ARG A 148 35.08 -4.89 -38.04
CA ARG A 148 36.51 -4.54 -38.07
C ARG A 148 37.36 -5.65 -38.71
N ILE A 149 37.06 -6.92 -38.44
CA ILE A 149 37.72 -8.07 -39.11
C ILE A 149 37.38 -8.08 -40.60
N PHE A 150 36.12 -7.86 -40.96
CA PHE A 150 35.69 -7.80 -42.37
C PHE A 150 36.41 -6.69 -43.13
N PHE A 151 36.48 -5.48 -42.56
CA PHE A 151 37.21 -4.36 -43.17
C PHE A 151 38.72 -4.61 -43.29
N PHE A 152 39.31 -5.33 -42.33
CA PHE A 152 40.72 -5.72 -42.37
C PHE A 152 41.00 -6.70 -43.52
N TYR A 153 40.16 -7.72 -43.69
CA TYR A 153 40.27 -8.68 -44.79
C TYR A 153 40.07 -8.03 -46.16
N VAL A 154 39.08 -7.13 -46.30
CA VAL A 154 38.84 -6.40 -47.56
C VAL A 154 40.02 -5.50 -47.94
N LYS A 155 40.73 -4.95 -46.96
CA LYS A 155 41.91 -4.08 -47.17
C LYS A 155 43.20 -4.87 -47.48
N PHE A 156 43.20 -6.19 -47.34
CA PHE A 156 44.35 -7.07 -47.58
C PHE A 156 44.21 -7.89 -48.88
N VAL A 157 43.03 -7.89 -49.51
CA VAL A 157 42.71 -8.69 -50.71
C VAL A 157 42.61 -7.80 -51.99
N ILE A 158 42.92 -6.51 -51.87
CA ILE A 158 43.07 -5.55 -52.98
C ILE A 158 44.50 -5.03 -52.95
#